data_AF-A0AA35M5S1-F1
#
_entry.id   AF-A0AA35M5S1-F1
#
_cell.length_a   1.000
_cell.length_b   1.000
_cell.length_c   1.000
_cell.angle_alpha   90.00
_cell.angle_beta   90.00
_cell.angle_gamma   90.00
#
_symmetry.space_group_name_H-M   'P 1'
#
loop_
_entity.id
_entity.type
_entity.pdbx_description
1 polymer ?
#
loop_
_entity_poly.entity_id
_entity_poly.type
_entity_poly.pdbx_seq_one_letter_code
_entity_poly.pdbx_strand_id
1 'polypeptide(L)'
;MWALSWTSFWPLRRRIATWLRTQFGEVQRIRHLVSADAKVTIKLRGRAKTKITSKVNVSYVNVNIWNCDRDDIIEIEQTIYSGPVHIPEDSQEAQGWPFSIDMPQVYTSAAGLTALLPNSVNVFHKDDEGKVEAFIEYALFAELTAAVSGSLKKFEATLPIHIRQLTPILTTLDTSDLLDKAHVVKSRQLMPSSGDAERSTSKKLQSLFKSSPTPAFAFDIQVTLPDVIQLEGPNPLPLKVRVIPDWSKTSQEIVNVPQKMTLTRVSANSVSLTVAAHNKLIKHVEQRSNFKIWGMVRALGKTNIEIPWSKEPEDIDVGELVNLRFGADRVVPSHSNFLEWEIIGRIGGEKFTTKGVRPVSVVCLGEKGAYQPRPITRERKH
;
A
#
# COMPACT_ATOMS: atom_id res chain seq x y z
N MET A 1 10.41 35.62 5.19
CA MET A 1 9.82 34.28 5.11
C MET A 1 10.83 33.47 4.30
N TRP A 2 11.28 32.33 4.81
CA TRP A 2 12.16 31.44 4.04
C TRP A 2 11.30 30.62 3.10
N ALA A 3 11.75 30.43 1.87
CA ALA A 3 11.16 29.49 0.95
C ALA A 3 12.25 28.47 0.59
N LEU A 4 12.04 27.21 0.96
CA LEU A 4 12.78 26.11 0.34
C LEU A 4 12.04 25.78 -0.95
N SER A 5 12.61 26.27 -2.03
CA SER A 5 12.13 26.10 -3.39
C SER A 5 12.80 24.85 -3.96
N TRP A 6 11.97 23.87 -4.31
CA TRP A 6 12.40 22.64 -4.97
C TRP A 6 11.94 22.75 -6.42
N THR A 7 12.87 22.91 -7.35
CA THR A 7 12.62 22.84 -8.78
C THR A 7 12.84 21.41 -9.24
N SER A 8 11.87 20.54 -8.99
CA SER A 8 11.65 19.46 -9.95
C SER A 8 11.04 20.11 -11.19
N PHE A 9 11.58 19.83 -12.38
CA PHE A 9 10.74 19.89 -13.58
C PHE A 9 9.45 19.12 -13.22
N TRP A 10 8.26 19.69 -13.53
CA TRP A 10 6.90 19.14 -13.31
C TRP A 10 6.10 19.69 -12.10
N PRO A 11 4.81 20.08 -12.31
CA PRO A 11 4.02 20.84 -11.34
C PRO A 11 3.25 19.98 -10.31
N LEU A 12 3.11 20.55 -9.11
CA LEU A 12 2.18 20.29 -7.98
C LEU A 12 1.46 18.91 -7.88
N ARG A 13 1.87 18.11 -6.88
CA ARG A 13 1.08 17.66 -5.69
C ARG A 13 1.91 16.65 -4.91
N ARG A 14 2.24 16.96 -3.64
CA ARG A 14 3.09 16.19 -2.71
C ARG A 14 4.50 15.89 -3.26
N ARG A 15 5.49 16.61 -2.76
CA ARG A 15 6.91 16.45 -3.15
C ARG A 15 7.45 15.14 -2.57
N ILE A 16 7.48 14.09 -3.39
CA ILE A 16 8.06 12.78 -3.05
C ILE A 16 9.54 12.84 -3.46
N ALA A 17 10.44 12.60 -2.52
CA ALA A 17 11.84 12.38 -2.86
C ALA A 17 11.95 10.94 -3.35
N THR A 18 12.00 10.81 -4.66
CA THR A 18 12.26 9.57 -5.34
C THR A 18 13.66 9.06 -4.97
N TRP A 19 13.92 7.75 -5.05
CA TRP A 19 15.26 7.14 -4.93
C TRP A 19 16.22 7.55 -6.08
N LEU A 20 16.18 8.81 -6.49
CA LEU A 20 17.22 9.45 -7.27
C LEU A 20 18.46 9.54 -6.37
N ARG A 21 19.59 9.06 -6.91
CA ARG A 21 20.88 9.00 -6.23
C ARG A 21 21.32 10.36 -5.69
N THR A 22 20.89 11.43 -6.34
CA THR A 22 21.20 12.81 -6.00
C THR A 22 19.92 13.64 -6.03
N GLN A 23 19.69 14.41 -4.96
CA GLN A 23 18.59 15.36 -4.87
C GLN A 23 19.12 16.77 -5.15
N PHE A 24 18.45 17.50 -6.04
CA PHE A 24 18.78 18.89 -6.36
C PHE A 24 17.75 19.83 -5.74
N GLY A 25 18.16 21.04 -5.41
CA GLY A 25 17.25 22.06 -4.91
C GLY A 25 17.95 23.40 -4.72
N GLU A 26 17.23 24.33 -4.11
CA GLU A 26 17.74 25.67 -3.84
C GLU A 26 17.30 26.16 -2.45
N VAL A 27 18.25 26.74 -1.72
CA VAL A 27 17.96 27.50 -0.50
C VAL A 27 17.76 28.95 -0.90
N GLN A 28 16.57 29.52 -0.65
CA GLN A 28 16.30 30.92 -0.98
C GLN A 28 16.08 31.76 0.26
N ARG A 29 16.69 32.95 0.25
CA ARG A 29 16.44 34.01 1.22
C ARG A 29 15.86 35.24 0.52
N ILE A 30 14.72 35.70 1.03
CA ILE A 30 13.96 36.84 0.48
C ILE A 30 14.10 38.08 1.38
N ARG A 31 14.50 37.92 2.66
CA ARG A 31 14.59 39.03 3.59
C ARG A 31 15.97 39.68 3.57
N HIS A 32 15.95 41.01 3.69
CA HIS A 32 17.13 41.85 3.87
C HIS A 32 18.20 41.17 4.75
N LEU A 33 19.43 41.21 4.26
CA LEU A 33 20.61 40.78 4.98
C LEU A 33 21.85 41.32 4.30
N VAL A 34 22.66 42.05 5.06
CA VAL A 34 24.00 42.44 4.65
C VAL A 34 24.99 41.84 5.63
N SER A 35 25.92 41.05 5.12
CA SER A 35 26.98 40.45 5.90
C SER A 35 28.21 40.23 5.02
N ALA A 36 29.39 40.61 5.51
CA ALA A 36 30.65 40.39 4.81
C ALA A 36 31.08 38.92 4.85
N ASP A 37 30.62 38.17 5.86
CA ASP A 37 30.90 36.75 6.03
C ASP A 37 29.63 36.01 6.47
N ALA A 38 29.17 35.15 5.57
CA ALA A 38 28.02 34.31 5.77
C ALA A 38 28.31 32.90 5.26
N LYS A 39 27.76 31.93 5.97
CA LYS A 39 27.87 30.51 5.65
C LYS A 39 26.47 29.93 5.50
N VAL A 40 26.20 29.28 4.38
CA VAL A 40 24.97 28.51 4.17
C VAL A 40 25.32 27.03 4.15
N THR A 41 24.62 26.27 4.99
CA THR A 41 24.75 24.84 5.13
C THR A 41 23.41 24.18 4.85
N ILE A 42 23.43 23.05 4.15
CA ILE A 42 22.29 22.14 4.02
C ILE A 42 22.62 20.84 4.77
N LYS A 43 21.65 20.30 5.50
CA LYS A 43 21.76 19.00 6.18
C LYS A 43 20.58 18.12 5.82
N LEU A 44 20.84 16.88 5.43
CA LEU A 44 19.83 15.83 5.34
C LEU A 44 19.88 14.99 6.61
N ARG A 45 18.74 14.89 7.29
CA ARG A 45 18.59 14.07 8.48
C ARG A 45 17.44 13.09 8.31
N GLY A 46 17.69 11.83 8.62
CA GLY A 46 16.67 10.78 8.70
C GLY A 46 16.61 10.23 10.11
N ARG A 47 15.40 10.06 10.64
CA ARG A 47 15.16 9.62 12.00
C ARG A 47 14.11 8.53 12.03
N ALA A 48 14.38 7.48 12.81
CA ALA A 48 13.35 6.55 13.27
C ALA A 48 12.96 6.91 14.71
N LYS A 49 11.66 6.92 15.00
CA LYS A 49 11.14 7.16 16.35
C LYS A 49 9.99 6.21 16.63
N THR A 50 10.05 5.53 17.76
CA THR A 50 8.95 4.67 18.24
C THR A 50 8.56 5.10 19.65
N LYS A 51 7.26 5.19 19.91
CA LYS A 51 6.65 5.47 21.21
C LYS A 51 5.58 4.43 21.48
N ILE A 52 5.70 3.72 22.60
CA ILE A 52 4.73 2.72 23.03
C ILE A 52 4.21 3.12 24.41
N THR A 53 2.89 3.22 24.53
CA THR A 53 2.15 3.39 25.78
C THR A 53 1.36 2.10 26.04
N SER A 54 1.39 1.58 27.26
CA SER A 54 0.65 0.38 27.67
C SER A 54 -0.18 0.68 28.93
N LYS A 55 -1.37 0.11 29.04
CA LYS A 55 -2.28 0.28 30.19
C LYS A 55 -2.16 -0.80 31.27
N VAL A 56 -1.29 -1.80 31.10
CA VAL A 56 -1.28 -3.04 31.92
C VAL A 56 -0.81 -2.84 33.37
N ASN A 57 -0.52 -1.61 33.81
CA ASN A 57 -0.48 -1.26 35.23
C ASN A 57 -0.94 0.19 35.38
N VAL A 58 -1.57 0.53 36.51
CA VAL A 58 -2.04 1.90 36.89
C VAL A 58 -0.86 2.89 37.09
N SER A 59 0.29 2.60 36.51
CA SER A 59 1.32 3.57 36.20
C SER A 59 1.12 4.01 34.75
N TYR A 60 0.80 5.29 34.55
CA TYR A 60 1.05 5.94 33.28
C TYR A 60 2.56 5.86 33.03
N VAL A 61 3.03 4.76 32.44
CA VAL A 61 4.36 4.75 31.87
C VAL A 61 4.23 5.56 30.58
N ASN A 62 4.25 6.88 30.74
CA ASN A 62 4.68 7.79 29.71
C ASN A 62 6.14 7.43 29.45
N VAL A 63 6.36 6.39 28.65
CA VAL A 63 7.63 6.18 27.96
C VAL A 63 7.70 7.26 26.87
N ASN A 64 7.78 8.52 27.29
CA ASN A 64 8.20 9.64 26.47
C ASN A 64 9.72 9.57 26.40
N ILE A 65 10.26 8.53 25.79
CA ILE A 65 11.69 8.39 25.63
C ILE A 65 12.08 9.12 24.35
N TRP A 66 12.31 10.42 24.51
CA TRP A 66 13.21 11.22 23.66
C TRP A 66 14.64 10.73 23.90
N ASN A 67 14.94 9.48 23.53
CA ASN A 67 16.30 8.95 23.64
C ASN A 67 16.60 7.95 22.53
N CYS A 68 16.18 8.33 21.33
CA CYS A 68 16.96 8.14 20.11
C CYS A 68 17.47 9.53 19.70
N ASP A 69 18.09 10.25 20.63
CA ASP A 69 18.76 11.53 20.35
C ASP A 69 20.14 11.30 19.71
N ARG A 70 20.53 10.04 19.47
CA ARG A 70 21.79 9.63 18.83
C ARG A 70 21.68 8.68 17.64
N ASP A 71 20.49 8.22 17.26
CA ASP A 71 20.33 7.26 16.16
C ASP A 71 19.71 7.92 14.95
N ASP A 72 20.37 8.96 14.45
CA ASP A 72 20.09 9.43 13.10
C ASP A 72 20.39 8.27 12.14
N ILE A 73 19.38 7.83 11.39
CA ILE A 73 19.53 6.82 10.33
C ILE A 73 20.57 7.30 9.33
N ILE A 74 20.60 8.61 9.13
CA ILE A 74 21.45 9.33 8.22
C ILE A 74 21.58 10.77 8.71
N GLU A 75 22.80 11.27 8.73
CA GLU A 75 23.11 12.68 8.82
C GLU A 75 24.16 13.00 7.76
N ILE A 76 23.79 13.84 6.80
CA ILE A 76 24.70 14.36 5.77
C ILE A 76 24.66 15.87 5.86
N GLU A 77 25.83 16.49 5.96
CA GLU A 77 25.97 17.95 6.03
C GLU A 77 26.89 18.44 4.90
N GLN A 78 26.47 19.51 4.24
CA GLN A 78 27.23 20.16 3.19
C GLN A 78 27.16 21.67 3.35
N THR A 79 28.31 22.35 3.31
CA THR A 79 28.35 23.81 3.13
C THR A 79 28.15 24.12 1.66
N ILE A 80 27.10 24.86 1.32
CA ILE A 80 26.73 25.19 -0.07
C ILE A 80 27.14 26.62 -0.44
N TYR A 81 27.45 27.44 0.55
CA TYR A 81 27.96 28.79 0.34
C TYR A 81 28.83 29.25 1.51
N SER A 82 29.89 30.00 1.20
CA SER A 82 30.70 30.71 2.17
C SER A 82 31.18 32.01 1.52
N GLY A 83 30.83 33.16 2.09
CA GLY A 83 31.19 34.46 1.54
C GLY A 83 30.19 35.57 1.89
N PRO A 84 30.32 36.75 1.26
CA PRO A 84 29.47 37.88 1.55
C PRO A 84 28.04 37.66 1.06
N VAL A 85 27.05 38.21 1.78
CA VAL A 85 25.63 38.19 1.39
C VAL A 85 25.11 39.61 1.43
N HIS A 86 24.43 40.02 0.36
CA HIS A 86 23.84 41.33 0.24
C HIS A 86 22.46 41.22 -0.42
N ILE A 87 21.42 41.25 0.43
CA ILE A 87 20.02 41.25 0.05
C ILE A 87 19.46 42.62 0.43
N PRO A 88 19.16 43.50 -0.54
CA PRO A 88 18.62 44.84 -0.27
C PRO A 88 17.25 44.81 0.43
N GLU A 89 16.90 45.89 1.13
CA GLU A 89 15.62 45.97 1.87
C GLU A 89 14.40 46.03 0.93
N ASP A 90 14.57 46.70 -0.21
CA ASP A 90 13.52 46.92 -1.21
C ASP A 90 13.52 45.88 -2.35
N SER A 91 14.38 44.86 -2.25
CA SER A 91 14.46 43.85 -3.31
C SER A 91 13.33 42.83 -3.18
N GLN A 92 12.60 42.62 -4.28
CA GLN A 92 11.73 41.45 -4.46
C GLN A 92 12.52 40.20 -4.89
N GLU A 93 13.79 40.35 -5.23
CA GLU A 93 14.64 39.26 -5.71
C GLU A 93 15.16 38.43 -4.53
N ALA A 94 14.90 37.13 -4.59
CA ALA A 94 15.44 36.17 -3.65
C ALA A 94 16.90 35.87 -4.00
N GLN A 95 17.79 35.89 -3.02
CA GLN A 95 19.10 35.27 -3.19
C GLN A 95 18.97 33.77 -2.99
N GLY A 96 19.34 33.01 -4.01
CA GLY A 96 19.27 31.55 -4.05
C GLY A 96 20.66 30.91 -4.00
N TRP A 97 20.77 29.81 -3.27
CA TRP A 97 21.96 28.96 -3.25
C TRP A 97 21.55 27.54 -3.69
N PRO A 98 21.93 27.12 -4.91
CA PRO A 98 21.63 25.78 -5.37
C PRO A 98 22.43 24.74 -4.58
N PHE A 99 21.86 23.55 -4.42
CA PHE A 99 22.52 22.43 -3.78
C PHE A 99 22.23 21.12 -4.51
N SER A 100 23.13 20.16 -4.32
CA SER A 100 22.98 18.77 -4.75
C SER A 100 23.45 17.86 -3.61
N ILE A 101 22.56 17.04 -3.07
CA ILE A 101 22.87 16.12 -1.97
C ILE A 101 22.69 14.66 -2.41
N ASP A 102 23.71 13.84 -2.20
CA ASP A 102 23.65 12.43 -2.54
C ASP A 102 22.91 11.64 -1.46
N MET A 103 21.89 10.90 -1.87
CA MET A 103 21.14 10.01 -0.99
C MET A 103 21.94 8.72 -0.83
N PRO A 104 22.31 8.32 0.40
CA PRO A 104 22.98 7.07 0.61
C PRO A 104 22.00 5.95 0.32
N GLN A 105 22.43 4.94 -0.42
CA GLN A 105 21.57 3.79 -0.71
C GLN A 105 21.45 2.87 0.50
N VAL A 106 22.45 2.87 1.36
CA VAL A 106 22.49 2.05 2.56
C VAL A 106 22.83 2.90 3.76
N TYR A 107 22.30 2.51 4.91
CA TYR A 107 22.76 2.99 6.20
C TYR A 107 23.42 1.84 6.96
N THR A 108 24.41 2.17 7.78
CA THR A 108 25.04 1.23 8.70
C THR A 108 24.49 1.53 10.09
N SER A 109 23.82 0.55 10.70
CA SER A 109 23.32 0.70 12.06
C SER A 109 24.48 0.80 13.06
N ALA A 110 24.21 1.27 14.28
CA ALA A 110 25.19 1.26 15.37
C ALA A 110 25.74 -0.16 15.68
N ALA A 111 25.02 -1.22 15.28
CA ALA A 111 25.45 -2.61 15.40
C ALA A 111 26.30 -3.10 14.20
N GLY A 112 26.67 -2.22 13.26
CA GLY A 112 27.49 -2.55 12.08
C GLY A 112 26.71 -3.22 10.94
N LEU A 113 25.39 -3.33 11.04
CA LEU A 113 24.57 -3.94 9.98
C LEU A 113 24.27 -2.92 8.89
N THR A 114 24.59 -3.28 7.64
CA THR A 114 24.29 -2.44 6.48
C THR A 114 22.93 -2.83 5.91
N ALA A 115 22.01 -1.87 5.79
CA ALA A 115 20.66 -2.06 5.28
C ALA A 115 20.28 -0.91 4.33
N LEU A 116 19.32 -1.15 3.43
CA LEU A 116 18.78 -0.09 2.56
C LEU A 116 18.10 0.99 3.40
N LEU A 117 18.10 2.24 2.93
CA LEU A 117 17.29 3.28 3.58
C LEU A 117 15.83 2.84 3.66
N PRO A 118 15.22 2.87 4.86
CA PRO A 118 13.83 2.51 5.01
C PRO A 118 12.91 3.55 4.35
N ASN A 119 11.72 3.10 3.96
CA ASN A 119 10.69 4.00 3.50
C ASN A 119 10.27 4.95 4.61
N SER A 120 9.85 6.16 4.25
CA SER A 120 9.13 7.03 5.16
C SER A 120 7.84 6.35 5.60
N VAL A 121 7.70 6.18 6.90
CA VAL A 121 6.60 5.46 7.53
C VAL A 121 6.06 6.31 8.66
N ASN A 122 4.74 6.34 8.77
CA ASN A 122 4.07 6.95 9.89
C ASN A 122 2.94 6.02 10.32
N VAL A 123 3.09 5.44 11.51
CA VAL A 123 2.19 4.45 12.09
C VAL A 123 1.65 5.02 13.39
N PHE A 124 0.33 5.11 13.46
CA PHE A 124 -0.40 5.45 14.66
C PHE A 124 -1.42 4.36 14.93
N HIS A 125 -1.35 3.76 16.11
CA HIS A 125 -2.30 2.76 16.55
C HIS A 125 -2.69 3.02 18.00
N LYS A 126 -3.97 2.84 18.29
CA LYS A 126 -4.52 3.00 19.63
C LYS A 126 -5.61 1.95 19.82
N ASP A 127 -5.48 1.19 20.89
CA ASP A 127 -6.42 0.16 21.30
C ASP A 127 -6.72 0.30 22.80
N ASP A 128 -7.46 -0.68 23.33
CA ASP A 128 -7.77 -0.72 24.75
C ASP A 128 -6.52 -1.01 25.60
N GLU A 129 -5.50 -1.65 25.04
CA GLU A 129 -4.26 -2.04 25.70
C GLU A 129 -3.21 -0.91 25.71
N GLY A 130 -3.36 0.12 24.89
CA GLY A 130 -2.44 1.23 24.81
C GLY A 130 -2.42 2.03 23.50
N LYS A 131 -1.26 2.64 23.24
CA LYS A 131 -1.01 3.47 22.06
C LYS A 131 0.37 3.16 21.51
N VAL A 132 0.51 3.03 20.20
CA VAL A 132 1.80 2.93 19.52
C VAL A 132 1.88 4.03 18.48
N GLU A 133 3.00 4.73 18.47
CA GLU A 133 3.37 5.70 17.44
C GLU A 133 4.75 5.29 16.92
N ALA A 134 4.90 5.10 15.61
CA ALA A 134 6.19 4.80 15.00
C ALA A 134 6.38 5.61 13.72
N PHE A 135 7.54 6.23 13.58
CA PHE A 135 7.85 7.18 12.53
C PHE A 135 9.22 6.86 11.93
N ILE A 136 9.31 6.95 10.61
CA ILE A 136 10.55 7.05 9.87
C ILE A 136 10.41 8.29 9.01
N GLU A 137 11.15 9.34 9.36
CA GLU A 137 11.01 10.67 8.79
C GLU A 137 12.35 11.15 8.26
N TYR A 138 12.31 11.88 7.16
CA TYR A 138 13.49 12.52 6.58
C TYR A 138 13.19 14.00 6.38
N ALA A 139 14.19 14.85 6.61
CA ALA A 139 14.05 16.28 6.40
C ALA A 139 15.38 16.90 5.98
N LEU A 140 15.27 17.95 5.15
CA LEU A 140 16.35 18.86 4.82
C LEU A 140 16.31 20.05 5.77
N PHE A 141 17.46 20.41 6.32
CA PHE A 141 17.67 21.54 7.20
C PHE A 141 18.63 22.50 6.52
N ALA A 142 18.16 23.69 6.18
CA ALA A 142 19.01 24.77 5.72
C ALA A 142 19.34 25.68 6.90
N GLU A 143 20.61 26.02 7.03
CA GLU A 143 21.15 26.90 8.07
C GLU A 143 21.96 28.00 7.40
N LEU A 144 21.65 29.26 7.72
CA LEU A 144 22.46 30.42 7.37
C LEU A 144 23.01 31.03 8.64
N THR A 145 24.33 31.12 8.72
CA THR A 145 25.04 31.81 9.78
C THR A 145 25.70 33.05 9.20
N ALA A 146 25.46 34.23 9.76
CA ALA A 146 25.97 35.50 9.24
C ALA A 146 26.25 36.51 10.36
N ALA A 147 27.29 37.32 10.21
CA ALA A 147 27.56 38.43 11.12
C ALA A 147 26.64 39.62 10.79
N VAL A 148 25.80 40.02 11.74
CA VAL A 148 24.86 41.15 11.61
C VAL A 148 25.04 42.09 12.79
N SER A 149 25.45 43.32 12.52
CA SER A 149 25.68 44.36 13.53
C SER A 149 26.65 43.91 14.64
N GLY A 150 27.74 43.23 14.27
CA GLY A 150 28.75 42.73 15.20
C GLY A 150 28.37 41.45 15.96
N SER A 151 27.17 40.90 15.73
CA SER A 151 26.71 39.65 16.36
C SER A 151 26.55 38.54 15.33
N LEU A 152 26.93 37.32 15.67
CA LEU A 152 26.67 36.15 14.84
C LEU A 152 25.18 35.78 14.96
N LYS A 153 24.45 35.81 13.84
CA LYS A 153 23.05 35.40 13.78
C LYS A 153 22.91 34.11 13.00
N LYS A 154 22.01 33.25 13.50
CA LYS A 154 21.64 31.99 12.90
C LYS A 154 20.22 32.07 12.37
N PHE A 155 19.99 31.52 11.19
CA PHE A 155 18.68 31.39 10.57
C PHE A 155 18.50 29.97 10.06
N GLU A 156 17.32 29.40 10.26
CA GLU A 156 17.05 27.99 9.95
C GLU A 156 15.77 27.84 9.13
N ALA A 157 15.74 26.82 8.28
CA ALA A 157 14.56 26.37 7.56
C ALA A 157 14.56 24.84 7.47
N THR A 158 13.39 24.21 7.58
CA THR A 158 13.24 22.75 7.51
C THR A 158 12.23 22.37 6.43
N LEU A 159 12.57 21.39 5.60
CA LEU A 159 11.71 20.81 4.58
C LEU A 159 11.61 19.30 4.78
N PRO A 160 10.44 18.77 5.20
CA PRO A 160 10.19 17.34 5.25
C PRO A 160 10.26 16.73 3.85
N ILE A 161 10.91 15.57 3.74
CA ILE A 161 10.98 14.78 2.51
C ILE A 161 10.48 13.35 2.77
N HIS A 162 9.84 12.75 1.77
CA HIS A 162 9.34 11.39 1.86
C HIS A 162 10.21 10.49 0.98
N ILE A 163 10.86 9.51 1.59
CA ILE A 163 11.64 8.49 0.88
C ILE A 163 10.75 7.28 0.61
N ARG A 164 10.74 6.81 -0.63
CA ARG A 164 10.06 5.57 -1.02
C ARG A 164 10.94 4.76 -1.97
N GLN A 165 11.16 3.50 -1.65
CA GLN A 165 11.77 2.53 -2.55
C GLN A 165 10.84 2.33 -3.74
N LEU A 166 11.34 2.74 -4.89
CA LEU A 166 10.64 2.61 -6.15
C LEU A 166 10.87 1.24 -6.78
N THR A 167 9.87 0.80 -7.54
CA THR A 167 9.98 -0.37 -8.42
C THR A 167 9.56 -0.01 -9.83
N PRO A 168 10.18 -0.58 -10.88
CA PRO A 168 9.72 -0.37 -12.25
C PRO A 168 8.23 -0.69 -12.41
N ILE A 169 7.57 -0.06 -13.39
CA ILE A 169 6.17 -0.37 -13.71
C ILE A 169 6.04 -1.87 -13.96
N LEU A 170 5.17 -2.52 -13.20
CA LEU A 170 4.88 -3.94 -13.41
C LEU A 170 3.92 -4.05 -14.60
N THR A 171 4.45 -4.54 -15.72
CA THR A 171 3.67 -4.80 -16.94
C THR A 171 2.70 -5.97 -16.75
N THR A 172 3.09 -6.93 -15.92
CA THR A 172 2.29 -8.09 -15.51
C THR A 172 2.30 -8.16 -14.00
N LEU A 173 1.12 -8.34 -13.41
CA LEU A 173 0.99 -8.59 -11.98
C LEU A 173 0.97 -10.11 -11.78
N ASP A 174 1.94 -10.61 -11.03
CA ASP A 174 1.94 -12.00 -10.60
C ASP A 174 0.70 -12.25 -9.75
N THR A 175 0.03 -13.37 -10.03
CA THR A 175 -1.16 -13.79 -9.31
C THR A 175 -1.02 -15.23 -8.90
N SER A 176 -1.67 -15.61 -7.80
CA SER A 176 -1.97 -17.02 -7.61
C SER A 176 -3.39 -17.28 -7.17
N ASP A 177 -3.78 -18.53 -7.41
CA ASP A 177 -5.10 -19.04 -7.14
C ASP A 177 -5.20 -19.59 -5.72
N LEU A 178 -6.32 -19.30 -5.07
CA LEU A 178 -6.75 -19.90 -3.82
C LEU A 178 -8.00 -20.71 -4.11
N LEU A 179 -7.98 -21.99 -3.76
CA LEU A 179 -9.10 -22.90 -3.98
C LEU A 179 -9.78 -23.21 -2.64
N ASP A 180 -11.03 -22.79 -2.52
CA ASP A 180 -11.90 -23.11 -1.40
C ASP A 180 -12.86 -24.23 -1.81
N LYS A 181 -12.77 -25.37 -1.12
CA LYS A 181 -13.36 -26.63 -1.59
C LYS A 181 -14.65 -26.97 -0.86
N ALA A 182 -15.44 -27.83 -1.50
CA ALA A 182 -16.55 -28.55 -0.91
C ALA A 182 -17.75 -27.68 -0.49
N HIS A 183 -18.10 -26.68 -1.31
CA HIS A 183 -19.36 -25.96 -1.17
C HIS A 183 -20.51 -26.81 -1.72
N VAL A 184 -21.66 -26.76 -1.04
CA VAL A 184 -22.90 -27.41 -1.51
C VAL A 184 -24.08 -26.50 -1.21
N VAL A 185 -24.89 -26.22 -2.22
CA VAL A 185 -26.18 -25.53 -2.06
C VAL A 185 -27.32 -26.47 -2.41
N LYS A 186 -28.42 -26.43 -1.66
CA LYS A 186 -29.61 -27.24 -1.89
C LYS A 186 -30.81 -26.33 -2.07
N SER A 187 -31.37 -26.26 -3.28
CA SER A 187 -32.52 -25.39 -3.54
C SER A 187 -33.32 -25.84 -4.74
N ARG A 188 -34.64 -25.69 -4.66
CA ARG A 188 -35.55 -25.93 -5.79
C ARG A 188 -35.33 -24.95 -6.94
N GLN A 189 -34.70 -23.79 -6.69
CA GLN A 189 -34.38 -22.80 -7.71
C GLN A 189 -33.15 -23.17 -8.56
N LEU A 190 -32.45 -24.26 -8.23
CA LEU A 190 -31.41 -24.83 -9.09
C LEU A 190 -31.98 -25.52 -10.33
N MET A 191 -33.30 -25.77 -10.31
CA MET A 191 -34.00 -26.35 -11.45
C MET A 191 -34.22 -25.27 -12.52
N PRO A 192 -34.11 -25.63 -13.80
CA PRO A 192 -34.38 -24.68 -14.88
C PRO A 192 -35.82 -24.17 -14.75
N SER A 193 -35.97 -22.84 -14.67
CA SER A 193 -37.27 -22.21 -14.73
C SER A 193 -37.90 -22.55 -16.08
N SER A 194 -39.22 -22.74 -16.13
CA SER A 194 -39.92 -23.35 -17.28
C SER A 194 -39.84 -22.54 -18.59
N GLY A 195 -39.19 -21.38 -18.59
CA GLY A 195 -38.98 -20.51 -19.75
C GLY A 195 -37.67 -20.73 -20.52
N ASP A 196 -36.59 -21.20 -19.87
CA ASP A 196 -35.23 -21.11 -20.44
C ASP A 196 -34.63 -22.45 -20.90
N ALA A 197 -35.33 -23.57 -20.68
CA ALA A 197 -34.88 -24.89 -21.12
C ALA A 197 -35.52 -25.29 -22.46
N GLU A 198 -34.70 -25.77 -23.40
CA GLU A 198 -35.15 -26.49 -24.58
C GLU A 198 -36.25 -27.50 -24.18
N ARG A 199 -37.42 -27.39 -24.81
CA ARG A 199 -38.70 -28.00 -24.41
C ARG A 199 -38.71 -29.53 -24.23
N SER A 200 -37.61 -30.22 -24.54
CA SER A 200 -37.41 -31.66 -24.39
C SER A 200 -36.97 -32.07 -22.97
N THR A 201 -36.10 -31.29 -22.31
CA THR A 201 -35.52 -31.66 -21.01
C THR A 201 -36.41 -31.26 -19.83
N SER A 202 -37.09 -30.11 -19.90
CA SER A 202 -37.93 -29.62 -18.80
C SER A 202 -39.13 -30.52 -18.49
N LYS A 203 -39.73 -31.15 -19.52
CA LYS A 203 -40.85 -32.08 -19.35
C LYS A 203 -40.44 -33.37 -18.64
N LYS A 204 -39.24 -33.88 -18.93
CA LYS A 204 -38.68 -35.08 -18.28
C LYS A 204 -38.31 -34.78 -16.83
N LEU A 205 -37.72 -33.60 -16.58
CA LEU A 205 -37.39 -33.09 -15.25
C LEU A 205 -38.62 -32.82 -14.38
N GLN A 206 -39.73 -32.31 -14.91
CA GLN A 206 -40.96 -32.12 -14.12
C GLN A 206 -41.65 -33.45 -13.76
N SER A 207 -41.55 -34.48 -14.61
CA SER A 207 -42.21 -35.77 -14.39
C SER A 207 -41.59 -36.60 -13.25
N LEU A 208 -40.31 -36.35 -12.93
CA LEU A 208 -39.56 -37.11 -11.92
C LEU A 208 -39.78 -36.62 -10.48
N PHE A 209 -40.49 -35.51 -10.27
CA PHE A 209 -40.42 -34.76 -9.00
C PHE A 209 -41.75 -34.54 -8.26
N LYS A 210 -42.75 -35.39 -8.47
CA LYS A 210 -43.93 -35.38 -7.58
C LYS A 210 -43.59 -35.79 -6.12
N SER A 211 -42.38 -36.29 -5.84
CA SER A 211 -41.97 -36.76 -4.50
C SER A 211 -40.45 -36.67 -4.16
N SER A 212 -39.62 -36.00 -4.97
CA SER A 212 -38.14 -36.16 -4.89
C SER A 212 -37.42 -35.08 -4.03
N PRO A 213 -36.31 -35.45 -3.34
CA PRO A 213 -35.51 -34.55 -2.51
C PRO A 213 -34.99 -33.30 -3.25
N THR A 214 -34.84 -32.20 -2.50
CA THR A 214 -34.32 -30.92 -2.99
C THR A 214 -32.96 -31.12 -3.69
N PRO A 215 -32.80 -30.68 -4.96
CA PRO A 215 -31.56 -30.91 -5.69
C PRO A 215 -30.40 -30.17 -5.04
N ALA A 216 -29.22 -30.78 -5.11
CA ALA A 216 -27.98 -30.30 -4.52
C ALA A 216 -26.94 -29.99 -5.60
N PHE A 217 -26.38 -28.80 -5.59
CA PHE A 217 -25.29 -28.38 -6.46
C PHE A 217 -24.01 -28.25 -5.64
N ALA A 218 -23.00 -29.05 -5.98
CA ALA A 218 -21.70 -29.06 -5.33
C ALA A 218 -20.67 -28.33 -6.20
N PHE A 219 -19.79 -27.54 -5.58
CA PHE A 219 -18.80 -26.73 -6.29
C PHE A 219 -17.62 -26.33 -5.40
N ASP A 220 -16.54 -25.92 -6.04
CA ASP A 220 -15.41 -25.24 -5.43
C ASP A 220 -15.39 -23.77 -5.89
N ILE A 221 -14.79 -22.89 -5.09
CA ILE A 221 -14.58 -21.48 -5.45
C ILE A 221 -13.09 -21.25 -5.60
N GLN A 222 -12.68 -20.79 -6.77
CA GLN A 222 -11.32 -20.35 -7.03
C GLN A 222 -11.28 -18.82 -7.00
N VAL A 223 -10.34 -18.27 -6.24
CA VAL A 223 -10.10 -16.84 -6.12
C VAL A 223 -8.67 -16.54 -6.52
N THR A 224 -8.48 -15.74 -7.56
CA THR A 224 -7.16 -15.32 -8.03
C THR A 224 -6.86 -13.92 -7.51
N LEU A 225 -5.74 -13.78 -6.82
CA LEU A 225 -5.32 -12.56 -6.13
C LEU A 225 -3.90 -12.17 -6.56
N PRO A 226 -3.53 -10.88 -6.47
CA PRO A 226 -2.19 -10.45 -6.77
C PRO A 226 -1.23 -10.88 -5.66
N ASP A 227 -0.03 -11.29 -6.04
CA ASP A 227 1.10 -11.51 -5.13
C ASP A 227 1.86 -10.22 -4.84
N VAL A 228 1.81 -9.29 -5.80
CA VAL A 228 2.44 -7.98 -5.73
C VAL A 228 1.41 -6.89 -5.98
N ILE A 229 1.39 -5.92 -5.08
CA ILE A 229 0.58 -4.72 -5.13
C ILE A 229 1.49 -3.56 -5.49
N GLN A 230 1.36 -3.02 -6.70
CA GLN A 230 2.03 -1.78 -7.07
C GLN A 230 1.12 -0.57 -6.78
N LEU A 231 1.52 0.23 -5.80
CA LEU A 231 0.85 1.50 -5.49
C LEU A 231 0.99 2.45 -6.67
N GLU A 232 -0.12 3.09 -7.04
CA GLU A 232 -0.25 4.02 -8.16
C GLU A 232 0.03 3.39 -9.53
N GLY A 233 0.06 2.05 -9.60
CA GLY A 233 0.22 1.31 -10.84
C GLY A 233 -0.87 1.65 -11.88
N PRO A 234 -0.52 1.64 -13.17
CA PRO A 234 -1.47 1.94 -14.25
C PRO A 234 -2.48 0.80 -14.48
N ASN A 235 -2.20 -0.40 -13.96
CA ASN A 235 -3.01 -1.59 -14.17
C ASN A 235 -3.96 -1.80 -12.99
N PRO A 236 -5.25 -2.14 -13.23
CA PRO A 236 -6.14 -2.59 -12.18
C PRO A 236 -5.57 -3.84 -11.49
N LEU A 237 -5.85 -3.97 -10.20
CA LEU A 237 -5.43 -5.15 -9.45
C LEU A 237 -6.40 -6.29 -9.73
N PRO A 238 -5.91 -7.46 -10.12
CA PRO A 238 -6.77 -8.59 -10.40
C PRO A 238 -7.48 -9.05 -9.13
N LEU A 239 -8.79 -9.20 -9.19
CA LEU A 239 -9.57 -9.88 -8.15
C LEU A 239 -10.56 -10.78 -8.86
N LYS A 240 -10.07 -11.96 -9.25
CA LYS A 240 -10.85 -12.88 -10.08
C LYS A 240 -11.55 -13.90 -9.21
N VAL A 241 -12.77 -14.23 -9.60
CA VAL A 241 -13.58 -15.24 -8.95
C VAL A 241 -14.10 -16.20 -10.00
N ARG A 242 -13.98 -17.50 -9.72
CA ARG A 242 -14.48 -18.59 -10.54
C ARG A 242 -15.17 -19.62 -9.67
N VAL A 243 -16.27 -20.17 -10.17
CA VAL A 243 -16.97 -21.29 -9.56
C VAL A 243 -16.72 -22.53 -10.40
N ILE A 244 -16.21 -23.59 -9.77
CA ILE A 244 -15.84 -24.85 -10.42
C ILE A 244 -16.85 -25.92 -9.96
N PRO A 245 -17.77 -26.37 -10.82
CA PRO A 245 -18.74 -27.40 -10.43
C PRO A 245 -18.08 -28.74 -10.08
N ASP A 246 -18.54 -29.40 -9.02
CA ASP A 246 -18.23 -30.79 -8.69
C ASP A 246 -19.40 -31.68 -9.13
N TRP A 247 -19.32 -32.15 -10.37
CA TRP A 247 -20.35 -33.00 -10.98
C TRP A 247 -20.51 -34.35 -10.31
N SER A 248 -19.47 -34.85 -9.62
CA SER A 248 -19.53 -36.15 -8.93
C SER A 248 -20.42 -36.12 -7.69
N LYS A 249 -20.56 -34.94 -7.07
CA LYS A 249 -21.37 -34.71 -5.87
C LYS A 249 -22.67 -33.94 -6.13
N THR A 250 -22.87 -33.47 -7.36
CA THR A 250 -24.08 -32.76 -7.78
C THR A 250 -25.21 -33.74 -8.09
N SER A 251 -26.44 -33.39 -7.70
CA SER A 251 -27.66 -34.13 -8.01
C SER A 251 -27.77 -34.40 -9.52
N GLN A 252 -28.04 -35.65 -9.90
CA GLN A 252 -28.02 -36.11 -11.29
C GLN A 252 -28.92 -35.29 -12.22
N GLU A 253 -29.99 -34.71 -11.68
CA GLU A 253 -31.02 -33.98 -12.43
C GLU A 253 -30.59 -32.57 -12.84
N ILE A 254 -29.53 -32.03 -12.20
CA ILE A 254 -28.97 -30.72 -12.51
C ILE A 254 -27.51 -30.79 -12.98
N VAL A 255 -27.00 -31.99 -13.26
CA VAL A 255 -25.67 -32.17 -13.85
C VAL A 255 -25.63 -31.50 -15.22
N ASN A 256 -24.60 -30.69 -15.46
CA ASN A 256 -24.42 -29.88 -16.67
C ASN A 256 -25.54 -28.87 -16.97
N VAL A 257 -26.43 -28.58 -16.01
CA VAL A 257 -27.45 -27.54 -16.15
C VAL A 257 -26.85 -26.19 -15.76
N PRO A 258 -26.89 -25.17 -16.63
CA PRO A 258 -26.46 -23.82 -16.29
C PRO A 258 -27.13 -23.28 -15.04
N GLN A 259 -26.31 -22.86 -14.07
CA GLN A 259 -26.77 -22.27 -12.83
C GLN A 259 -26.56 -20.77 -12.86
N LYS A 260 -27.59 -20.00 -12.50
CA LYS A 260 -27.44 -18.55 -12.31
C LYS A 260 -26.66 -18.29 -11.02
N MET A 261 -25.50 -17.67 -11.16
CA MET A 261 -24.59 -17.36 -10.06
C MET A 261 -24.37 -15.86 -9.97
N THR A 262 -24.46 -15.33 -8.75
CA THR A 262 -24.28 -13.89 -8.54
C THR A 262 -23.41 -13.60 -7.33
N LEU A 263 -22.51 -12.64 -7.43
CA LEU A 263 -21.87 -12.02 -6.29
C LEU A 263 -22.79 -10.94 -5.72
N THR A 264 -22.92 -10.92 -4.41
CA THR A 264 -23.76 -9.97 -3.64
C THR A 264 -22.94 -9.11 -2.69
N ARG A 265 -21.69 -9.49 -2.42
CA ARG A 265 -20.69 -8.65 -1.76
C ARG A 265 -19.29 -9.16 -2.08
N VAL A 266 -18.38 -8.22 -2.34
CA VAL A 266 -16.95 -8.46 -2.45
C VAL A 266 -16.26 -7.40 -1.61
N SER A 267 -15.41 -7.83 -0.69
CA SER A 267 -14.60 -6.95 0.13
C SER A 267 -13.18 -7.45 0.20
N ALA A 268 -12.25 -6.51 0.17
CA ALA A 268 -10.86 -6.76 0.45
C ALA A 268 -10.29 -5.62 1.30
N ASN A 269 -9.37 -5.99 2.18
CA ASN A 269 -8.66 -5.08 3.07
C ASN A 269 -7.15 -5.32 2.91
N SER A 270 -6.40 -4.23 2.84
CA SER A 270 -4.96 -4.30 3.09
C SER A 270 -4.76 -4.28 4.59
N VAL A 271 -3.92 -5.20 5.07
CA VAL A 271 -3.48 -5.28 6.44
C VAL A 271 -1.97 -5.17 6.44
N SER A 272 -1.45 -4.05 6.96
CA SER A 272 -0.02 -3.83 7.12
C SER A 272 0.34 -4.08 8.58
N LEU A 273 1.20 -5.07 8.80
CA LEU A 273 1.76 -5.35 10.12
C LEU A 273 3.09 -4.61 10.24
N THR A 274 3.21 -3.76 11.26
CA THR A 274 4.44 -3.07 11.61
C THR A 274 4.91 -3.51 12.98
N VAL A 275 6.16 -3.93 13.08
CA VAL A 275 6.77 -4.25 14.38
C VAL A 275 7.36 -2.98 14.96
N ALA A 276 6.74 -2.48 16.02
CA ALA A 276 7.26 -1.38 16.82
C ALA A 276 8.04 -1.99 17.99
N ALA A 277 9.37 -1.84 17.97
CA ALA A 277 10.23 -2.28 19.05
C ALA A 277 10.81 -1.06 19.78
N HIS A 278 10.85 -1.14 21.11
CA HIS A 278 11.55 -0.20 21.96
C HIS A 278 12.08 -0.93 23.20
N ASN A 279 13.40 -0.94 23.38
CA ASN A 279 14.07 -1.79 24.36
C ASN A 279 13.65 -3.26 24.20
N LYS A 280 13.31 -3.95 25.30
CA LYS A 280 12.78 -5.32 25.30
C LYS A 280 11.27 -5.40 25.01
N LEU A 281 10.60 -4.27 24.77
CA LEU A 281 9.17 -4.23 24.46
C LEU A 281 8.97 -4.26 22.95
N ILE A 282 8.28 -5.29 22.47
CA ILE A 282 7.90 -5.45 21.07
C ILE A 282 6.38 -5.41 21.00
N LYS A 283 5.83 -4.49 20.22
CA LYS A 283 4.40 -4.46 19.88
C LYS A 283 4.22 -4.64 18.38
N HIS A 284 3.29 -5.49 18.02
CA HIS A 284 2.82 -5.65 16.65
C HIS A 284 1.67 -4.68 16.44
N VAL A 285 1.81 -3.80 15.45
CA VAL A 285 0.80 -2.83 15.08
C VAL A 285 0.17 -3.25 13.78
N GLU A 286 -1.12 -3.52 13.82
CA GLU A 286 -1.93 -3.76 12.63
C GLU A 286 -2.55 -2.44 12.15
N GLN A 287 -2.36 -2.13 10.87
CA GLN A 287 -3.10 -1.09 10.18
C GLN A 287 -3.94 -1.72 9.06
N ARG A 288 -5.25 -1.47 9.11
CA ARG A 288 -6.22 -2.05 8.18
C ARG A 288 -6.86 -0.96 7.32
N SER A 289 -6.84 -1.17 6.00
CA SER A 289 -7.44 -0.27 5.02
C SER A 289 -8.44 -1.02 4.14
N ASN A 290 -9.71 -0.63 4.20
CA ASN A 290 -10.77 -1.21 3.38
C ASN A 290 -10.81 -0.59 1.97
N PHE A 291 -10.89 -1.41 0.94
CA PHE A 291 -10.85 -0.94 -0.45
C PHE A 291 -12.19 -0.43 -0.99
N LYS A 292 -13.27 -0.59 -0.22
CA LYS A 292 -14.63 -0.16 -0.58
C LYS A 292 -15.10 -0.68 -1.94
N ILE A 293 -14.65 -1.87 -2.34
CA ILE A 293 -14.95 -2.51 -3.63
C ILE A 293 -16.46 -2.50 -3.91
N TRP A 294 -17.27 -2.97 -2.96
CA TRP A 294 -18.72 -2.99 -3.14
C TRP A 294 -19.36 -1.58 -3.22
N GLY A 295 -18.72 -0.57 -2.64
CA GLY A 295 -19.11 0.83 -2.84
C GLY A 295 -18.90 1.27 -4.28
N MET A 296 -17.79 0.87 -4.90
CA MET A 296 -17.49 1.13 -6.31
C MET A 296 -18.42 0.37 -7.24
N VAL A 297 -18.71 -0.91 -6.96
CA VAL A 297 -19.71 -1.69 -7.71
C VAL A 297 -21.08 -1.00 -7.70
N ARG A 298 -21.53 -0.50 -6.54
CA ARG A 298 -22.79 0.26 -6.44
C ARG A 298 -22.73 1.60 -7.19
N ALA A 299 -21.58 2.26 -7.24
CA ALA A 299 -21.40 3.49 -8.03
C ALA A 299 -21.55 3.23 -9.54
N LEU A 300 -21.31 2.01 -10.02
CA LEU A 300 -21.61 1.57 -11.38
C LEU A 300 -23.10 1.20 -11.59
N GLY A 301 -23.97 1.43 -10.60
CA GLY A 301 -25.39 1.09 -10.66
C GLY A 301 -25.70 -0.40 -10.50
N LYS A 302 -24.71 -1.23 -10.13
CA LYS A 302 -24.87 -2.67 -9.97
C LYS A 302 -25.23 -3.04 -8.53
N THR A 303 -26.25 -3.89 -8.35
CA THR A 303 -26.62 -4.48 -7.05
C THR A 303 -26.08 -5.89 -6.87
N ASN A 304 -25.69 -6.54 -7.96
CA ASN A 304 -25.09 -7.86 -8.03
C ASN A 304 -24.15 -7.93 -9.25
N ILE A 305 -23.24 -8.92 -9.25
CA ILE A 305 -22.37 -9.21 -10.39
C ILE A 305 -22.65 -10.65 -10.79
N GLU A 306 -23.05 -10.90 -12.03
CA GLU A 306 -23.25 -12.26 -12.51
C GLU A 306 -21.88 -12.91 -12.79
N ILE A 307 -21.70 -14.14 -12.32
CA ILE A 307 -20.52 -14.94 -12.66
C ILE A 307 -20.86 -15.66 -13.97
N PRO A 308 -20.05 -15.53 -15.03
CA PRO A 308 -20.30 -16.22 -16.29
C PRO A 308 -20.44 -17.72 -16.07
N TRP A 309 -21.44 -18.33 -16.70
CA TRP A 309 -21.57 -19.78 -16.76
C TRP A 309 -21.19 -20.27 -18.14
N SER A 310 -20.20 -21.14 -18.20
CA SER A 310 -19.66 -21.73 -19.42
C SER A 310 -19.29 -23.18 -19.17
N LYS A 311 -19.18 -23.98 -20.24
CA LYS A 311 -18.68 -25.37 -20.14
C LYS A 311 -17.25 -25.43 -19.61
N GLU A 312 -16.47 -24.40 -19.92
CA GLU A 312 -15.14 -24.15 -19.38
C GLU A 312 -15.24 -22.97 -18.41
N PRO A 313 -15.07 -23.16 -17.09
CA PRO A 313 -15.28 -22.10 -16.11
C PRO A 313 -14.48 -20.84 -16.42
N GLU A 314 -15.18 -19.72 -16.64
CA GLU A 314 -14.57 -18.41 -16.88
C GLU A 314 -14.47 -17.60 -15.58
N ASP A 315 -13.49 -16.70 -15.55
CA ASP A 315 -13.27 -15.77 -14.45
C ASP A 315 -14.12 -14.51 -14.60
N ILE A 316 -14.68 -14.02 -13.49
CA ILE A 316 -15.06 -12.61 -13.39
C ILE A 316 -13.98 -11.83 -12.66
N ASP A 317 -13.37 -10.84 -13.32
CA ASP A 317 -12.42 -9.93 -12.67
C ASP A 317 -13.15 -8.72 -12.08
N VAL A 318 -13.45 -8.80 -10.78
CA VAL A 318 -14.09 -7.71 -10.05
C VAL A 318 -13.16 -6.50 -9.93
N GLY A 319 -11.85 -6.75 -9.90
CA GLY A 319 -10.83 -5.72 -9.85
C GLY A 319 -10.80 -4.89 -11.12
N GLU A 320 -10.81 -5.54 -12.28
CA GLU A 320 -10.95 -4.86 -13.57
C GLU A 320 -12.29 -4.11 -13.68
N LEU A 321 -13.40 -4.75 -13.29
CA LEU A 321 -14.74 -4.18 -13.37
C LEU A 321 -14.86 -2.81 -12.68
N VAL A 322 -14.22 -2.65 -11.51
CA VAL A 322 -14.25 -1.39 -10.76
C VAL A 322 -13.00 -0.54 -10.95
N ASN A 323 -12.10 -0.93 -11.87
CA ASN A 323 -10.78 -0.32 -12.06
C ASN A 323 -10.03 -0.17 -10.72
N LEU A 324 -9.98 -1.27 -9.95
CA LEU A 324 -9.41 -1.31 -8.61
C LEU A 324 -7.93 -0.94 -8.66
N ARG A 325 -7.55 0.15 -8.00
CA ARG A 325 -6.17 0.65 -7.91
C ARG A 325 -5.85 1.08 -6.49
N PHE A 326 -4.58 1.00 -6.11
CA PHE A 326 -4.11 1.52 -4.82
C PHE A 326 -3.50 2.89 -4.98
N GLY A 327 -3.98 3.84 -4.18
CA GLY A 327 -3.28 5.11 -3.97
C GLY A 327 -2.16 4.94 -2.94
N ALA A 328 -1.11 5.76 -3.09
CA ALA A 328 0.00 5.86 -2.15
C ALA A 328 -0.41 6.28 -0.73
N ASP A 329 -1.64 6.74 -0.55
CA ASP A 329 -2.24 7.23 0.70
C ASP A 329 -2.99 6.15 1.49
N ARG A 330 -3.30 5.00 0.88
CA ARG A 330 -4.18 3.97 1.48
C ARG A 330 -3.44 2.77 2.05
N VAL A 331 -2.21 2.53 1.63
CA VAL A 331 -1.40 1.38 2.05
C VAL A 331 -0.05 1.89 2.49
N VAL A 332 0.36 1.51 3.70
CA VAL A 332 1.72 1.77 4.18
C VAL A 332 2.57 0.60 3.70
N PRO A 333 3.62 0.83 2.89
CA PRO A 333 4.56 -0.23 2.56
C PRO A 333 5.27 -0.65 3.85
N SER A 334 4.79 -1.69 4.50
CA SER A 334 5.47 -2.33 5.64
C SER A 334 6.18 -3.60 5.19
N HIS A 335 6.98 -4.19 6.08
CA HIS A 335 7.69 -5.45 5.81
C HIS A 335 6.75 -6.66 5.68
N SER A 336 5.53 -6.57 6.22
CA SER A 336 4.56 -7.65 6.21
C SER A 336 3.18 -7.09 5.87
N ASN A 337 2.77 -7.24 4.62
CA ASN A 337 1.44 -6.86 4.16
C ASN A 337 0.64 -8.11 3.83
N PHE A 338 -0.64 -8.03 4.13
CA PHE A 338 -1.61 -9.06 3.82
C PHE A 338 -2.80 -8.45 3.10
N LEU A 339 -3.39 -9.25 2.24
CA LEU A 339 -4.66 -9.00 1.61
C LEU A 339 -5.70 -9.92 2.26
N GLU A 340 -6.54 -9.35 3.11
CA GLU A 340 -7.71 -10.06 3.61
C GLU A 340 -8.86 -9.86 2.63
N TRP A 341 -9.63 -10.91 2.37
CA TRP A 341 -10.73 -10.86 1.43
C TRP A 341 -11.91 -11.69 1.90
N GLU A 342 -13.10 -11.27 1.45
CA GLU A 342 -14.37 -11.95 1.69
C GLU A 342 -15.24 -11.77 0.44
N ILE A 343 -15.77 -12.88 -0.07
CA ILE A 343 -16.68 -12.93 -1.20
C ILE A 343 -17.96 -13.63 -0.73
N ILE A 344 -19.09 -13.00 -1.03
CA ILE A 344 -20.42 -13.51 -0.74
C ILE A 344 -21.21 -13.51 -2.03
N GLY A 345 -21.80 -14.66 -2.36
CA GLY A 345 -22.64 -14.79 -3.54
C GLY A 345 -23.87 -15.65 -3.29
N ARG A 346 -24.61 -15.88 -4.37
CA ARG A 346 -25.79 -16.73 -4.39
C ARG A 346 -25.80 -17.64 -5.62
N ILE A 347 -26.25 -18.88 -5.41
CA ILE A 347 -26.49 -19.89 -6.46
C ILE A 347 -27.82 -20.55 -6.15
N GLY A 348 -28.76 -20.55 -7.10
CA GLY A 348 -30.12 -21.06 -6.85
C GLY A 348 -30.81 -20.38 -5.67
N GLY A 349 -30.58 -19.08 -5.48
CA GLY A 349 -31.12 -18.30 -4.35
C GLY A 349 -30.38 -18.46 -3.02
N GLU A 350 -29.62 -19.55 -2.84
CA GLU A 350 -28.88 -19.88 -1.63
C GLU A 350 -27.57 -19.11 -1.54
N LYS A 351 -27.21 -18.69 -0.32
CA LYS A 351 -26.00 -17.92 -0.06
C LYS A 351 -24.78 -18.82 0.07
N PHE A 352 -23.67 -18.44 -0.57
CA PHE A 352 -22.34 -18.99 -0.26
C PHE A 352 -21.43 -17.88 0.26
N THR A 353 -20.38 -18.25 0.98
CA THR A 353 -19.38 -17.31 1.50
C THR A 353 -18.02 -17.98 1.51
N THR A 354 -17.01 -17.26 1.01
CA THR A 354 -15.62 -17.66 1.09
C THR A 354 -14.78 -16.47 1.53
N LYS A 355 -13.73 -16.71 2.30
CA LYS A 355 -12.87 -15.67 2.86
C LYS A 355 -11.47 -16.23 3.08
N GLY A 356 -10.49 -15.35 3.09
CA GLY A 356 -9.11 -15.74 3.31
C GLY A 356 -8.20 -14.56 3.57
N VAL A 357 -6.94 -14.88 3.84
CA VAL A 357 -5.85 -13.93 4.03
C VAL A 357 -4.69 -14.40 3.18
N ARG A 358 -4.07 -13.48 2.43
CA ARG A 358 -2.93 -13.78 1.57
C ARG A 358 -1.78 -12.81 1.86
N PRO A 359 -0.55 -13.27 2.09
CA PRO A 359 0.60 -12.36 2.14
C PRO A 359 0.81 -11.72 0.77
N VAL A 360 1.10 -10.43 0.73
CA VAL A 360 1.33 -9.67 -0.51
C VAL A 360 2.55 -8.76 -0.36
N SER A 361 3.31 -8.61 -1.43
CA SER A 361 4.39 -7.62 -1.50
C SER A 361 3.82 -6.29 -1.95
N VAL A 362 4.04 -5.21 -1.20
CA VAL A 362 3.60 -3.86 -1.60
C VAL A 362 4.80 -3.09 -2.11
N VAL A 363 4.71 -2.60 -3.34
CA VAL A 363 5.77 -1.84 -4.01
C VAL A 363 5.22 -0.49 -4.49
N CYS A 364 6.07 0.53 -4.57
CA CYS A 364 5.67 1.84 -5.12
C CYS A 364 6.06 1.93 -6.60
N LEU A 365 5.18 2.50 -7.42
CA LEU A 365 5.50 2.81 -8.81
C LEU A 365 6.69 3.75 -8.89
N GLY A 366 7.74 3.30 -9.58
CA GLY A 366 8.87 4.09 -9.97
C GLY A 366 8.76 4.63 -11.39
N GLU A 367 9.48 5.71 -11.66
CA GLU A 367 9.61 6.21 -13.02
C GLU A 367 10.21 5.13 -13.94
N LYS A 368 9.84 5.17 -15.23
CA LYS A 368 10.38 4.27 -16.24
C LYS A 368 11.90 4.46 -16.35
N GLY A 369 12.64 3.49 -15.81
CA GLY A 369 14.08 3.33 -16.00
C GLY A 369 14.86 3.42 -14.70
N ALA A 370 15.57 2.33 -14.37
CA ALA A 370 16.74 2.24 -13.46
C ALA A 370 16.70 1.13 -12.40
N TYR A 371 15.91 0.06 -12.56
CA TYR A 371 16.15 -1.16 -11.76
C TYR A 371 16.17 -2.41 -12.64
N GLN A 372 17.38 -2.91 -12.89
CA GLN A 372 17.64 -4.28 -13.33
C GLN A 372 17.94 -5.08 -12.05
N PRO A 373 17.07 -5.98 -11.59
CA PRO A 373 17.40 -6.83 -10.45
C PRO A 373 18.64 -7.67 -10.81
N ARG A 374 19.67 -7.62 -9.96
CA ARG A 374 20.78 -8.59 -10.08
C ARG A 374 20.24 -9.99 -9.72
N PRO A 375 20.56 -11.03 -10.50
CA PRO A 375 20.22 -12.39 -10.14
C PRO A 375 20.82 -12.73 -8.78
N ILE A 376 20.01 -13.28 -7.88
CA ILE A 376 20.49 -13.89 -6.64
C ILE A 376 21.11 -15.23 -7.03
N THR A 377 22.41 -15.24 -7.31
CA THR A 377 23.16 -16.48 -7.48
C THR A 377 23.33 -17.12 -6.11
N ARG A 378 22.56 -18.19 -5.82
CA ARG A 378 22.84 -19.07 -4.69
C ARG A 378 24.07 -19.90 -5.04
N GLU A 379 25.25 -19.48 -4.59
CA GLU A 379 26.39 -20.38 -4.52
C GLU A 379 26.10 -21.46 -3.46
N ARG A 380 25.83 -22.69 -3.94
CA ARG A 380 25.98 -23.88 -3.10
C ARG A 380 27.47 -24.16 -2.99
N LYS A 381 28.03 -24.00 -1.79
CA LYS A 381 29.31 -24.63 -1.45
C LYS A 381 29.10 -26.13 -1.35
N HIS A 382 29.90 -26.87 -2.12
CA HIS A 382 30.06 -28.33 -2.02
C HIS A 382 30.94 -28.69 -0.83
#